data_AF-A0A8J3H5I0-F1
#
_entry.id   AF-A0A8J3H5I0-F1
#
_cell.length_a   1.000
_cell.length_b   1.000
_cell.length_c   1.000
_cell.angle_alpha   90.00
_cell.angle_beta   90.00
_cell.angle_gamma   90.00
#
_symmetry.space_group_name_H-M   'P 1'
#
loop_
_entity.id
_entity.type
_entity.pdbx_description
1 polymer ?
#
loop_
_entity_poly.entity_id
_entity_poly.type
_entity_poly.pdbx_seq_one_letter_code
_entity_poly.pdbx_strand_id
1 'polypeptide(L)'
;MMIYNRDNAIYHSDTVAQLAEACPNLIGFKDGSGDMGPVRHVTSALGDRLTYLGGMPTAKLFAESYLAAEFTTYSSAVFNFVPELAVKFYAAVRAHDTATCNDLLQRFFTRSWPCADARRTTRCR
;
A
#
# COMPACT_ATOMS: atom_id res chain seq x y z
N MET A 1 4.61 -4.24 18.66
CA MET A 1 3.15 -4.26 18.35
C MET A 1 2.88 -3.37 17.15
N MET A 2 1.94 -3.75 16.29
CA MET A 2 1.49 -2.92 15.16
C MET A 2 -0.03 -2.84 15.15
N ILE A 3 -0.57 -1.64 14.93
CA ILE A 3 -2.01 -1.41 14.74
C ILE A 3 -2.35 -1.44 13.25
N TYR A 4 -3.58 -1.82 12.92
CA TYR A 4 -4.04 -1.94 11.53
C TYR A 4 -5.33 -1.17 11.29
N ASN A 5 -5.24 -0.08 10.52
CA ASN A 5 -6.40 0.66 10.03
C ASN A 5 -7.08 -0.08 8.88
N ARG A 6 -8.26 -0.66 9.10
CA ARG A 6 -9.06 -1.33 8.08
C ARG A 6 -10.52 -1.51 8.52
N ASP A 7 -11.42 -1.50 7.54
CA ASP A 7 -12.86 -1.76 7.70
C ASP A 7 -13.47 -0.87 8.80
N ASN A 8 -13.86 -1.45 9.93
CA ASN A 8 -14.50 -0.76 11.05
C ASN A 8 -13.50 -0.17 12.06
N ALA A 9 -12.20 -0.44 11.92
CA ALA A 9 -11.15 0.06 12.80
C ALA A 9 -10.32 1.11 12.06
N ILE A 10 -10.78 2.37 12.08
CA ILE A 10 -10.08 3.52 11.50
C ILE A 10 -9.73 4.50 12.62
N TYR A 11 -8.43 4.60 12.94
CA TYR A 11 -7.95 5.50 14.00
C TYR A 11 -7.48 6.84 13.43
N HIS A 12 -7.85 7.92 14.11
CA HIS A 12 -7.34 9.28 13.83
C HIS A 12 -5.93 9.48 14.41
N SER A 13 -5.19 10.45 13.88
CA SER A 13 -3.81 10.79 14.31
C SER A 13 -3.68 10.97 15.81
N ASP A 14 -4.64 11.66 16.45
CA ASP A 14 -4.58 11.97 17.88
C ASP A 14 -4.70 10.71 18.74
N THR A 15 -5.56 9.77 18.32
CA THR A 15 -5.70 8.47 18.97
C THR A 15 -4.42 7.65 18.83
N VAL A 16 -3.82 7.64 17.64
CA VAL A 16 -2.56 6.92 17.40
C VAL A 16 -1.42 7.52 18.21
N ALA A 17 -1.36 8.85 18.33
CA ALA A 17 -0.38 9.55 19.17
C ALA A 17 -0.52 9.17 20.64
N GLN A 18 -1.73 9.23 21.20
CA GLN A 18 -1.99 8.82 22.58
C GLN A 18 -1.61 7.36 22.85
N LEU A 19 -1.90 6.47 21.90
CA LEU A 19 -1.50 5.06 22.00
C LEU A 19 0.02 4.89 21.93
N ALA A 20 0.71 5.64 21.07
CA ALA A 20 2.16 5.57 20.94
C ALA A 20 2.89 6.09 22.19
N GLU A 21 2.31 7.09 22.86
CA GLU A 21 2.79 7.61 24.16
C GLU A 21 2.54 6.60 25.30
N ALA A 22 1.32 6.07 25.40
CA ALA A 22 0.96 5.15 26.48
C ALA A 22 1.60 3.75 26.34
N CYS A 23 1.88 3.32 25.10
CA CYS A 23 2.39 1.99 24.79
C CYS A 23 3.75 2.07 24.08
N PRO A 24 4.88 2.03 24.81
CA PRO A 24 6.22 2.03 24.21
C PRO A 24 6.46 0.87 23.23
N ASN A 25 5.77 -0.25 23.42
CA ASN A 25 5.83 -1.42 22.54
C ASN A 25 5.03 -1.27 21.23
N LEU A 26 4.25 -0.19 21.06
CA LEU A 26 3.65 0.17 19.78
C LEU A 26 4.72 0.81 18.89
N ILE A 27 5.07 0.11 17.80
CA ILE A 27 6.18 0.48 16.92
C ILE A 27 5.79 0.55 15.45
N GLY A 28 4.54 0.22 15.10
CA GLY A 28 4.12 0.29 13.70
C GLY A 28 2.65 0.54 13.48
N PHE A 29 2.38 1.11 12.32
CA PHE A 29 1.08 1.50 11.83
C PHE A 29 0.90 0.92 10.42
N LYS A 30 -0.09 0.05 10.26
CA LYS A 30 -0.46 -0.51 8.97
C LYS A 30 -1.75 0.15 8.50
N ASP A 31 -1.77 0.60 7.25
CA ASP A 31 -2.99 1.13 6.64
C ASP A 31 -3.52 0.22 5.54
N GLY A 32 -4.80 -0.12 5.61
CA GLY A 32 -5.51 -0.91 4.61
C GLY A 32 -6.80 -0.25 4.17
N SER A 33 -7.00 1.03 4.50
CA SER A 33 -8.15 1.84 4.09
C SER A 33 -7.97 2.45 2.71
N GLY A 34 -6.74 2.82 2.35
CA GLY A 34 -6.42 3.46 1.07
C GLY A 34 -6.73 4.96 1.03
N ASP A 35 -7.11 5.56 2.17
CA ASP A 35 -7.32 7.00 2.28
C ASP A 35 -6.02 7.72 2.64
N MET A 36 -5.47 8.46 1.68
CA MET A 36 -4.18 9.13 1.81
C MET A 36 -4.21 10.33 2.77
N GLY A 37 -5.37 10.95 2.98
CA GLY A 37 -5.50 12.13 3.85
C GLY A 37 -5.19 11.79 5.31
N PRO A 38 -5.99 10.90 5.95
CA PRO A 38 -5.77 10.46 7.32
C PRO A 38 -4.38 9.85 7.52
N VAL A 39 -3.92 9.08 6.55
CA VAL A 39 -2.59 8.44 6.59
C VAL A 39 -1.48 9.49 6.66
N ARG A 40 -1.54 10.54 5.83
CA ARG A 40 -0.54 11.62 5.85
C ARG A 40 -0.56 12.41 7.16
N HIS A 41 -1.73 12.56 7.79
CA HIS A 41 -1.80 13.19 9.11
C HIS A 41 -1.12 12.34 10.19
N VAL A 42 -1.28 11.01 10.15
CA VAL A 42 -0.60 10.08 11.07
C VAL A 42 0.92 10.11 10.86
N THR A 43 1.39 10.09 9.60
CA THR A 43 2.85 10.13 9.34
C THR A 43 3.45 11.46 9.74
N SER A 44 2.77 12.57 9.43
CA SER A 44 3.25 13.90 9.82
C SER A 44 3.27 14.12 11.34
N ALA A 45 2.34 13.52 12.08
CA ALA A 45 2.23 13.72 13.52
C ALA A 45 3.21 12.86 14.33
N LEU A 46 3.49 11.62 13.87
CA LEU A 46 4.32 10.67 14.61
C LEU A 46 5.72 10.47 14.00
N GLY A 47 5.96 10.87 12.75
CA GLY A 47 7.28 10.85 12.13
C GLY A 47 8.00 9.50 12.26
N ASP A 48 9.20 9.52 12.81
CA ASP A 48 10.04 8.32 12.99
C ASP A 48 9.63 7.44 14.19
N ARG A 49 8.64 7.86 14.99
CA ARG A 49 8.16 7.10 16.15
C ARG A 49 7.56 5.75 15.76
N LEU A 50 6.93 5.66 14.58
CA LEU A 50 6.29 4.44 14.09
C LEU A 50 6.84 4.04 12.72
N THR A 51 6.87 2.73 12.47
CA THR A 51 7.08 2.18 11.13
C THR A 51 5.75 2.11 10.39
N TYR A 52 5.69 2.67 9.19
CA TYR A 52 4.48 2.72 8.36
C TYR A 52 4.46 1.61 7.30
N LEU A 53 3.36 0.84 7.25
CA LEU A 53 3.18 -0.28 6.32
C LEU A 53 1.92 -0.13 5.47
N GLY A 54 2.10 -0.17 4.15
CA GLY A 54 0.98 -0.24 3.21
C GLY A 54 0.33 -1.62 3.24
N GLY A 55 -0.99 -1.68 3.35
CA GLY A 55 -1.77 -2.89 3.58
C GLY A 55 -2.88 -3.12 2.56
N MET A 56 -3.05 -2.25 1.57
CA MET A 56 -4.08 -2.37 0.54
C MET A 56 -3.98 -3.69 -0.26
N PRO A 57 -5.11 -4.35 -0.60
CA PRO A 57 -5.08 -5.41 -1.60
C PRO A 57 -4.56 -4.80 -2.91
N THR A 58 -3.53 -5.42 -3.48
CA THR A 58 -2.75 -4.85 -4.58
C THR A 58 -2.02 -3.55 -4.22
N ALA A 59 -1.39 -3.51 -3.02
CA ALA A 59 -0.54 -2.40 -2.56
C ALA A 59 0.48 -1.89 -3.59
N LYS A 60 0.83 -2.70 -4.59
CA LYS A 60 1.71 -2.34 -5.71
C LYS A 60 1.15 -1.23 -6.60
N LEU A 61 -0.17 -1.14 -6.78
CA LEU A 61 -0.81 -0.05 -7.52
C LEU A 61 -0.75 1.29 -6.77
N PHE A 62 -0.59 1.23 -5.45
CA PHE A 62 -0.53 2.40 -4.59
C PHE A 62 0.90 2.67 -4.08
N ALA A 63 1.89 1.85 -4.46
CA ALA A 63 3.23 1.91 -3.90
C ALA A 63 3.91 3.27 -4.13
N GLU A 64 3.68 3.89 -5.30
CA GLU A 64 4.16 5.25 -5.60
C GLU A 64 3.46 6.31 -4.74
N SER A 65 2.15 6.16 -4.52
CA SER A 65 1.36 7.05 -3.66
C SER A 65 1.78 6.93 -2.19
N TYR A 66 1.99 5.70 -1.71
CA TYR A 66 2.44 5.41 -0.34
C TYR A 66 3.87 5.90 -0.10
N LEU A 67 4.77 5.79 -1.08
CA LEU A 67 6.09 6.44 -0.99
C LEU A 67 5.98 7.96 -0.81
N ALA A 68 5.07 8.61 -1.53
CA ALA A 68 4.82 10.05 -1.39
C ALA A 68 4.21 10.43 -0.03
N ALA A 69 3.61 9.46 0.67
CA ALA A 69 3.15 9.58 2.06
C ALA A 69 4.16 9.06 3.08
N GLU A 70 5.43 8.88 2.70
CA GLU A 70 6.55 8.47 3.58
C GLU A 70 6.49 7.02 4.07
N PHE A 71 5.66 6.17 3.44
CA PHE A 71 5.68 4.74 3.69
C PHE A 71 6.86 4.13 2.97
N THR A 72 7.72 3.43 3.72
CA THR A 72 8.93 2.82 3.17
C THR A 72 8.75 1.36 2.78
N THR A 73 7.62 0.74 3.17
CA THR A 73 7.34 -0.67 2.92
C THR A 73 5.84 -0.99 2.89
N TYR A 74 5.48 -2.15 2.35
CA TYR A 74 4.09 -2.62 2.25
C TYR A 74 4.03 -4.15 2.25
N SER A 75 2.88 -4.70 2.63
CA SER A 75 2.64 -6.14 2.56
C SER A 75 2.34 -6.57 1.11
N SER A 76 3.17 -7.43 0.54
CA SER A 76 3.01 -7.95 -0.83
C SER A 76 2.41 -9.36 -0.80
N ALA A 77 1.10 -9.48 -1.05
CA ALA A 77 0.43 -10.80 -1.10
C ALA A 77 0.98 -11.71 -2.21
N VAL A 78 1.36 -11.12 -3.34
CA VAL A 78 1.94 -11.82 -4.50
C VAL A 78 3.33 -12.39 -4.21
N PHE A 79 4.03 -11.91 -3.18
CA PHE A 79 5.31 -12.48 -2.77
C PHE A 79 5.20 -13.99 -2.48
N ASN A 80 4.03 -14.46 -2.01
CA ASN A 80 3.80 -15.89 -1.77
C ASN A 80 3.87 -16.76 -3.04
N PHE A 81 3.57 -16.19 -4.20
CA PHE A 81 3.46 -16.95 -5.46
C PHE A 81 4.57 -16.60 -6.45
N VAL A 82 5.01 -15.34 -6.47
CA VAL A 82 6.03 -14.83 -7.39
C VAL A 82 6.99 -13.90 -6.63
N PRO A 83 7.83 -14.44 -5.74
CA PRO A 83 8.69 -13.65 -4.85
C PRO A 83 9.70 -12.79 -5.62
N GLU A 84 10.32 -13.32 -6.68
CA GLU A 84 11.30 -12.58 -7.49
C GLU A 84 10.69 -11.32 -8.12
N LEU A 85 9.46 -11.42 -8.64
CA LEU A 85 8.76 -10.28 -9.23
C LEU A 85 8.41 -9.25 -8.15
N ALA A 86 7.98 -9.71 -6.97
CA ALA A 86 7.68 -8.82 -5.85
C ALA A 86 8.93 -8.05 -5.39
N VAL A 87 10.08 -8.70 -5.31
CA VAL A 87 11.36 -8.05 -4.94
C VAL A 87 11.82 -7.09 -6.04
N LYS A 88 11.76 -7.48 -7.31
CA LYS A 88 12.09 -6.59 -8.45
C LYS A 88 11.23 -5.34 -8.46
N PHE A 89 9.92 -5.50 -8.25
CA PHE A 89 9.00 -4.38 -8.16
C PHE A 89 9.31 -3.49 -6.94
N TYR A 90 9.59 -4.05 -5.77
CA TYR A 90 10.01 -3.28 -4.60
C TYR A 90 11.30 -2.48 -4.85
N ALA A 91 12.30 -3.09 -5.52
CA ALA A 91 13.53 -2.41 -5.88
C ALA A 91 13.29 -1.24 -6.86
N ALA A 92 12.45 -1.44 -7.88
CA ALA A 92 12.07 -0.39 -8.84
C ALA A 92 11.36 0.79 -8.15
N VAL A 93 10.42 0.48 -7.24
CA VAL A 93 9.73 1.48 -6.40
C VAL A 93 10.75 2.31 -5.59
N ARG A 94 11.71 1.66 -4.92
CA ARG A 94 12.75 2.35 -4.13
C ARG A 94 13.73 3.16 -4.99
N ALA A 95 13.94 2.78 -6.24
CA ALA A 95 14.78 3.50 -7.20
C ALA A 95 14.04 4.62 -7.95
N HIS A 96 12.75 4.83 -7.67
CA HIS A 96 11.88 5.74 -8.44
C HIS A 96 11.82 5.41 -9.95
N ASP A 97 12.02 4.14 -10.32
CA ASP A 97 11.93 3.66 -11.70
C ASP A 97 10.47 3.38 -12.09
N THR A 98 9.76 4.46 -12.43
CA THR A 98 8.35 4.43 -12.81
C THR A 98 8.10 3.64 -14.10
N ALA A 99 9.09 3.55 -15.00
CA ALA A 99 8.96 2.78 -16.24
C ALA A 99 8.91 1.27 -15.95
N THR A 100 9.84 0.78 -15.13
CA THR A 100 9.85 -0.63 -14.70
C THR A 100 8.64 -0.95 -13.82
N CYS A 101 8.24 -0.05 -12.92
CA CYS A 101 7.01 -0.23 -12.13
C CYS A 101 5.78 -0.42 -13.04
N ASN A 102 5.60 0.44 -14.04
CA ASN A 102 4.48 0.37 -14.96
C ASN A 102 4.50 -0.89 -15.84
N ASP A 103 5.65 -1.31 -16.37
CA ASP A 103 5.77 -2.56 -17.13
C ASP A 103 5.35 -3.77 -16.28
N LEU A 104 5.89 -3.85 -15.05
CA LEU A 104 5.59 -4.95 -14.13
C LEU A 104 4.11 -4.95 -13.71
N LEU A 105 3.50 -3.77 -13.49
CA LEU A 105 2.08 -3.65 -13.18
C LEU A 105 1.21 -4.10 -14.36
N GLN A 106 1.52 -3.67 -15.59
CA GLN A 106 0.75 -4.07 -16.77
C GLN A 106 0.84 -5.57 -17.03
N ARG A 107 2.06 -6.11 -16.98
CA ARG A 107 2.27 -7.54 -17.25
C ARG A 107 1.63 -8.44 -16.19
N PHE A 108 1.62 -8.01 -14.93
CA PHE A 108 1.14 -8.84 -13.83
C PHE A 108 -0.33 -8.63 -13.48
N PHE A 109 -0.84 -7.39 -13.49
CA PHE A 109 -2.20 -7.08 -13.03
C PHE A 109 -3.19 -6.78 -14.15
N THR A 110 -2.78 -6.11 -15.24
CA THR A 110 -3.74 -5.78 -16.32
C THR A 110 -3.94 -6.94 -17.28
N ARG A 111 -2.95 -7.81 -17.48
CA ARG A 111 -3.09 -8.98 -18.37
C ARG A 111 -3.77 -10.19 -17.71
N SER A 112 -3.85 -10.24 -16.39
CA SER A 112 -4.46 -11.34 -15.63
C SER A 112 -5.90 -11.06 -15.17
N TRP A 113 -6.47 -9.89 -15.49
CA TRP A 113 -7.85 -9.55 -15.15
C TRP A 113 -8.78 -9.69 -16.38
N PRO A 114 -9.61 -10.75 -16.49
CA PRO A 114 -10.47 -10.94 -17.66
C PRO A 114 -11.69 -10.00 -17.74
N CYS A 115 -11.90 -9.08 -16.79
CA CYS A 115 -13.14 -8.28 -16.73
C CYS A 115 -12.89 -6.79 -16.41
N ALA A 116 -12.21 -6.05 -17.27
CA ALA A 116 -12.24 -4.58 -17.23
C ALA A 116 -12.74 -3.95 -18.53
N ASP A 117 -13.01 -4.74 -19.57
CA ASP A 117 -13.65 -4.27 -20.81
C ASP A 117 -15.02 -4.93 -21.00
N ALA A 118 -16.00 -4.48 -20.21
CA ALA A 118 -17.42 -4.76 -20.47
C ALA A 118 -18.03 -3.76 -21.47
N ARG A 119 -17.23 -3.15 -22.36
CA ARG A 119 -17.72 -2.21 -23.37
C ARG A 119 -17.23 -2.49 -24.79
N ARG A 120 -16.73 -3.69 -25.08
CA ARG A 120 -16.53 -4.15 -26.46
C ARG A 120 -16.94 -5.61 -26.63
N THR A 121 -17.65 -5.86 -27.73
CA THR A 121 -18.34 -7.10 -28.16
C THR A 121 -19.75 -7.20 -27.56
N THR A 122 -20.86 -7.25 -28.30
CA THR A 122 -21.12 -7.92 -29.59
C THR A 122 -22.22 -7.21 -30.40
N ARG A 123 -21.82 -6.60 -31.53
CA ARG A 123 -22.52 -6.83 -32.81
C ARG A 123 -22.26 -8.29 -33.16
N CYS A 124 -23.28 -9.14 -32.97
CA CYS A 124 -23.40 -10.45 -33.62
C CYS A 124 -24.82 -10.96 -33.36
N ARG A 125 -25.77 -10.39 -34.11
CA ARG A 125 -26.94 -11.02 -34.72
C ARG A 125 -27.42 -10.09 -35.82
#